data_AF-A0A5E8AQ32-F1
#
_entry.id   AF-A0A5E8AQ32-F1
#
_cell.length_a   1.000
_cell.length_b   1.000
_cell.length_c   1.000
_cell.angle_alpha   90.00
_cell.angle_beta   90.00
_cell.angle_gamma   90.00
#
_symmetry.space_group_name_H-M   'P 1'
#
loop_
_entity.id
_entity.type
_entity.pdbx_description
1 polymer ?
#
loop_
_entity_poly.entity_id
_entity_poly.type
_entity_poly.pdbx_seq_one_letter_code
_entity_poly.pdbx_strand_id
1 'polypeptide(L)'
;MQRQITFLKQSFLLISLVILAISCQEPSEDITGPDKEMAFTKGSALGQLLQKMSLKDGSDDNVIDNASCLTLVLPVKGSFRGKAFTVSKEADLAVLQDIYYLNPYQSDRFLLDFPLRVIKSDHTEVAVSSQEELDVLAALCVANGLDDDIECVDIEYPISMATYDLQNQIADIRTVADDASLFHLFNEFNDDDLLSIQFPIHVATSMEAQVIEGNTALQNAFDAAQDTCDEGDRVFYNAGLPLATGKLELLLTDAPFPIDLIEEANVTILKIEVKTGVANDTIPFVTVFNEPTTFNLLDLSNGITARLSETALPVGSYSFFSVYVTDGSVLLKDGQLFDLNIPSGDKNGIKVKPPFDIEIKEGESASYLLDFDVSSSFVVRGNPNTPAGINGFNFKPVIRAADQFATGTLSGTISDTGGLLLSGAQITLFAADTLHTTALSGEDGEFTILGLAPGDYQVQAELTDYETSTLENLFIEKGKETTVNIDLTNN
;
A
#
# COMPACT_ATOMS: atom_id res chain seq x y z
N MET A 1 -72.51 34.27 44.71
CA MET A 1 -72.60 32.89 44.14
C MET A 1 -71.23 32.25 43.86
N GLN A 2 -70.14 33.00 43.60
CA GLN A 2 -68.80 32.41 43.34
C GLN A 2 -68.12 31.73 44.54
N ARG A 3 -68.47 32.08 45.79
CA ARG A 3 -67.73 31.59 46.97
C ARG A 3 -68.07 30.13 47.36
N GLN A 4 -69.24 29.61 46.99
CA GLN A 4 -69.63 28.23 47.36
C GLN A 4 -69.20 27.15 46.35
N ILE A 5 -69.00 27.49 45.07
CA ILE A 5 -68.49 26.56 44.05
C ILE A 5 -66.99 26.24 44.28
N THR A 6 -66.28 27.14 44.95
CA THR A 6 -64.84 27.01 45.22
C THR A 6 -64.56 25.98 46.32
N PHE A 7 -65.44 25.86 47.32
CA PHE A 7 -65.22 24.96 48.46
C PHE A 7 -65.47 23.49 48.12
N LEU A 8 -66.44 23.20 47.24
CA LEU A 8 -66.79 21.82 46.87
C LEU A 8 -65.74 21.18 45.93
N LYS A 9 -65.09 21.98 45.07
CA LYS A 9 -64.00 21.52 44.19
C LYS A 9 -62.72 21.21 44.97
N GLN A 10 -62.43 21.95 46.05
CA GLN A 10 -61.21 21.72 46.84
C GLN A 10 -61.26 20.41 47.63
N SER A 11 -62.45 20.00 48.11
CA SER A 11 -62.58 18.78 48.91
C SER A 11 -62.48 17.49 48.08
N PHE A 12 -62.87 17.52 46.80
CA PHE A 12 -62.79 16.34 45.91
C PHE A 12 -61.36 16.15 45.35
N LEU A 13 -60.62 17.25 45.20
CA LEU A 13 -59.24 17.23 44.74
C LEU A 13 -58.28 16.59 45.76
N LEU A 14 -58.53 16.82 47.06
CA LEU A 14 -57.68 16.30 48.14
C LEU A 14 -57.78 14.78 48.34
N ILE A 15 -58.94 14.17 48.05
CA ILE A 15 -59.15 12.72 48.27
C ILE A 15 -58.56 11.90 47.11
N SER A 16 -58.60 12.41 45.88
CA SER A 16 -57.99 11.74 44.71
C SER A 16 -56.46 11.78 44.75
N LEU A 17 -55.87 12.76 45.45
CA LEU A 17 -54.42 12.95 45.50
C LEU A 17 -53.71 11.95 46.44
N VAL A 18 -54.43 11.40 47.43
CA VAL A 18 -53.86 10.49 48.44
C VAL A 18 -53.73 9.04 47.93
N ILE A 19 -54.50 8.65 46.90
CA ILE A 19 -54.54 7.26 46.40
C ILE A 19 -53.39 6.96 45.41
N LEU A 20 -52.72 7.98 44.87
CA LEU A 20 -51.63 7.83 43.88
C LEU A 20 -50.21 7.81 44.47
N ALA A 21 -50.06 7.89 45.80
CA ALA A 21 -48.76 8.10 46.44
C ALA A 21 -48.06 6.82 46.97
N ILE A 22 -48.47 5.61 46.58
CA ILE A 22 -47.90 4.35 47.14
C ILE A 22 -47.39 3.39 46.05
N SER A 23 -46.70 3.91 45.03
CA SER A 23 -45.89 3.05 44.16
C SER A 23 -44.51 3.66 43.99
N CYS A 24 -43.52 3.08 44.68
CA CYS A 24 -42.10 3.29 44.43
C CYS A 24 -41.47 1.91 44.27
N GLN A 25 -40.94 1.64 43.08
CA GLN A 25 -40.02 0.56 42.78
C GLN A 25 -38.70 1.24 42.41
N GLU A 26 -37.62 0.95 43.14
CA GLU A 26 -36.29 1.51 42.84
C GLU A 26 -35.75 0.89 41.53
N PRO A 27 -35.26 1.70 40.57
CA PRO A 27 -34.64 1.19 39.35
C PRO A 27 -33.17 0.80 39.59
N SER A 28 -32.78 -0.34 39.02
CA SER A 28 -31.41 -0.88 38.92
C SER A 28 -30.47 0.05 38.16
N GLU A 29 -29.18 0.08 38.53
CA GLU A 29 -28.12 0.69 37.72
C GLU A 29 -28.00 -0.05 36.39
N ASP A 30 -28.55 0.57 35.35
CA ASP A 30 -28.33 0.21 33.96
C ASP A 30 -26.98 0.83 33.58
N ILE A 31 -26.02 0.03 33.08
CA ILE A 31 -24.83 0.61 32.43
C ILE A 31 -25.35 1.15 31.11
N THR A 32 -25.88 2.37 31.15
CA THR A 32 -26.41 3.04 29.99
C THR A 32 -25.26 3.21 29.02
N GLY A 33 -25.37 2.63 27.82
CA GLY A 33 -24.50 2.94 26.70
C GLY A 33 -24.46 4.44 26.39
N PRO A 34 -23.70 4.87 25.37
CA PRO A 34 -23.52 6.28 25.06
C PRO A 34 -24.88 6.99 24.95
N ASP A 35 -25.00 8.16 25.59
CA ASP A 35 -26.21 8.98 25.50
C ASP A 35 -26.49 9.23 24.02
N LYS A 36 -27.66 8.82 23.53
CA LYS A 36 -27.99 8.85 22.10
C LYS A 36 -27.93 10.26 21.51
N GLU A 37 -28.07 11.31 22.33
CA GLU A 37 -27.96 12.69 21.88
C GLU A 37 -26.49 13.18 21.82
N MET A 38 -25.59 12.52 22.54
CA MET A 38 -24.15 12.84 22.63
C MET A 38 -23.26 11.76 22.01
N ALA A 39 -23.85 10.77 21.35
CA ALA A 39 -23.15 9.71 20.66
C ALA A 39 -22.68 10.19 19.28
N PHE A 40 -21.51 9.75 18.86
CA PHE A 40 -20.95 9.96 17.53
C PHE A 40 -20.24 8.69 17.06
N THR A 41 -19.93 8.60 15.77
CA THR A 41 -19.20 7.48 15.19
C THR A 41 -17.80 7.92 14.76
N LYS A 42 -16.89 6.96 14.56
CA LYS A 42 -15.55 7.21 14.01
C LYS A 42 -15.59 8.00 12.70
N GLY A 43 -16.52 7.67 11.81
CA GLY A 43 -16.69 8.36 10.51
C GLY A 43 -17.43 9.70 10.56
N SER A 44 -17.93 10.14 11.72
CA SER A 44 -18.57 11.46 11.86
C SER A 44 -17.55 12.60 11.80
N ALA A 45 -18.00 13.83 11.53
CA ALA A 45 -17.11 15.00 11.48
C ALA A 45 -16.26 15.16 12.75
N LEU A 46 -16.88 15.10 13.94
CA LEU A 46 -16.16 15.14 15.21
C LEU A 46 -15.22 13.93 15.39
N GLY A 47 -15.66 12.73 14.99
CA GLY A 47 -14.83 11.52 15.05
C GLY A 47 -13.57 11.61 14.18
N GLN A 48 -13.67 12.21 13.00
CA GLN A 48 -12.53 12.47 12.12
C GLN A 48 -11.57 13.49 12.72
N LEU A 49 -12.08 14.60 13.27
CA LEU A 49 -11.23 15.60 13.92
C LEU A 49 -10.49 15.06 15.14
N LEU A 50 -11.16 14.24 15.97
CA LEU A 50 -10.52 13.60 17.13
C LEU A 50 -9.43 12.61 16.71
N GLN A 51 -9.64 11.84 15.64
CA GLN A 51 -8.61 10.94 15.11
C GLN A 51 -7.38 11.72 14.63
N LYS A 52 -7.61 12.81 13.89
CA LYS A 52 -6.55 13.69 13.39
C LYS A 52 -5.76 14.33 14.53
N MET A 53 -6.44 14.97 15.48
CA MET A 53 -5.79 15.58 16.65
C MET A 53 -4.97 14.56 17.45
N SER A 54 -5.45 13.32 17.56
CA SER A 54 -4.74 12.28 18.31
C SER A 54 -3.51 11.69 17.61
N LEU A 55 -3.20 12.08 16.38
CA LEU A 55 -1.99 11.60 15.68
C LEU A 55 -0.73 12.17 16.34
N LYS A 56 0.39 11.46 16.23
CA LYS A 56 1.68 11.95 16.71
C LYS A 56 2.29 12.92 15.70
N ASP A 57 2.33 14.20 16.07
CA ASP A 57 3.12 15.22 15.38
C ASP A 57 4.64 14.93 15.55
N GLY A 58 5.37 14.90 14.44
CA GLY A 58 6.82 14.77 14.34
C GLY A 58 7.52 15.96 13.70
N SER A 59 6.85 17.11 13.57
CA SER A 59 7.39 18.28 12.89
C SER A 59 8.62 18.91 13.58
N ASP A 60 8.77 18.68 14.89
CA ASP A 60 9.84 19.24 15.75
C ASP A 60 11.26 18.98 15.23
N ASP A 61 11.50 17.79 14.67
CA ASP A 61 12.82 17.35 14.22
C ASP A 61 13.00 17.28 12.70
N ASN A 62 12.06 17.89 11.96
CA ASN A 62 12.11 18.08 10.51
C ASN A 62 13.45 18.59 9.98
N VAL A 63 14.16 19.40 10.76
CA VAL A 63 15.49 19.91 10.35
C VAL A 63 16.52 18.79 10.19
N ILE A 64 16.32 17.65 10.83
CA ILE A 64 17.23 16.51 10.85
C ILE A 64 16.81 15.44 9.83
N ASP A 65 15.54 15.04 9.84
CA ASP A 65 15.04 13.88 9.07
C ASP A 65 14.12 14.25 7.89
N ASN A 66 13.66 15.50 7.82
CA ASN A 66 12.80 16.02 6.78
C ASN A 66 11.47 15.25 6.64
N ALA A 67 10.84 14.91 7.76
CA ALA A 67 9.57 14.17 7.82
C ALA A 67 8.68 14.63 8.99
N SER A 68 7.56 15.30 8.69
CA SER A 68 6.62 15.81 9.70
C SER A 68 5.90 14.72 10.49
N CYS A 69 5.75 13.55 9.91
CA CYS A 69 5.07 12.38 10.49
C CYS A 69 6.00 11.43 11.27
N LEU A 70 7.28 11.79 11.46
CA LEU A 70 8.26 11.00 12.20
C LEU A 70 8.86 11.81 13.34
N THR A 71 8.96 11.21 14.53
CA THR A 71 9.69 11.82 15.66
C THR A 71 10.90 10.97 16.01
N LEU A 72 12.11 11.53 15.92
CA LEU A 72 13.32 10.86 16.36
C LEU A 72 13.36 10.70 17.89
N VAL A 73 13.54 9.46 18.33
CA VAL A 73 13.63 9.14 19.76
C VAL A 73 14.97 9.56 20.30
N LEU A 74 14.96 10.58 21.16
CA LEU A 74 16.15 11.12 21.78
C LEU A 74 16.78 10.15 22.80
N PRO A 75 18.13 10.15 22.95
CA PRO A 75 19.07 11.05 22.30
C PRO A 75 19.49 10.61 20.90
N VAL A 76 19.67 11.58 20.00
CA VAL A 76 20.18 11.39 18.63
C VAL A 76 21.58 11.99 18.50
N LYS A 77 22.44 11.36 17.70
CA LYS A 77 23.80 11.82 17.43
C LYS A 77 24.07 11.78 15.94
N GLY A 78 25.07 12.53 15.52
CA GLY A 78 25.48 12.55 14.14
C GLY A 78 26.50 13.63 13.86
N SER A 79 26.62 14.00 12.60
CA SER A 79 27.42 15.12 12.15
C SER A 79 26.70 15.98 11.13
N PHE A 80 26.94 17.29 11.20
CA PHE A 80 26.51 18.25 10.19
C PHE A 80 27.74 19.04 9.75
N ARG A 81 28.01 19.06 8.44
CA ARG A 81 29.21 19.71 7.87
C ARG A 81 30.54 19.24 8.52
N GLY A 82 30.62 17.95 8.86
CA GLY A 82 31.79 17.35 9.51
C GLY A 82 31.96 17.68 10.99
N LYS A 83 31.02 18.42 11.61
CA LYS A 83 31.00 18.68 13.06
C LYS A 83 29.99 17.77 13.74
N ALA A 84 30.42 17.05 14.76
CA ALA A 84 29.54 16.19 15.55
C ALA A 84 28.51 17.01 16.34
N PHE A 85 27.29 16.46 16.49
CA PHE A 85 26.23 16.99 17.33
C PHE A 85 25.61 15.89 18.19
N THR A 86 24.85 16.30 19.21
CA THR A 86 24.01 15.40 20.01
C THR A 86 22.76 16.18 20.42
N VAL A 87 21.59 15.61 20.15
CA VAL A 87 20.29 16.09 20.61
C VAL A 87 19.89 15.20 21.77
N SER A 88 19.89 15.71 23.00
CA SER A 88 19.48 14.94 24.19
C SER A 88 18.10 15.31 24.70
N LYS A 89 17.57 16.44 24.22
CA LYS A 89 16.25 16.99 24.53
C LYS A 89 15.78 17.84 23.34
N GLU A 90 14.49 18.05 23.25
CA GLU A 90 13.82 18.84 22.19
C GLU A 90 14.41 20.24 22.03
N ALA A 91 14.72 20.94 23.14
CA ALA A 91 15.35 22.26 23.11
C ALA A 91 16.73 22.31 22.39
N ASP A 92 17.37 21.16 22.15
CA ASP A 92 18.62 21.09 21.37
C ASP A 92 18.35 21.17 19.85
N LEU A 93 17.13 20.85 19.38
CA LEU A 93 16.70 20.90 17.97
C LEU A 93 16.70 22.34 17.43
N ALA A 94 16.19 23.29 18.22
CA ALA A 94 16.22 24.72 17.87
C ALA A 94 17.64 25.25 17.58
N VAL A 95 18.65 24.72 18.28
CA VAL A 95 20.05 25.09 18.06
C VAL A 95 20.56 24.55 16.71
N LEU A 96 20.17 23.33 16.34
CA LEU A 96 20.50 22.75 15.04
C LEU A 96 19.77 23.46 13.90
N GLN A 97 18.53 23.86 14.14
CA GLN A 97 17.73 24.65 13.23
C GLN A 97 18.39 26.01 12.92
N ASP A 98 18.85 26.73 13.93
CA ASP A 98 19.63 27.96 13.74
C ASP A 98 20.91 27.72 12.92
N ILE A 99 21.66 26.64 13.23
CA ILE A 99 22.89 26.28 12.52
C ILE A 99 22.63 26.00 11.04
N TYR A 100 21.53 25.32 10.72
CA TYR A 100 21.11 25.04 9.36
C TYR A 100 20.82 26.34 8.60
N TYR A 101 20.03 27.24 9.18
CA TYR A 101 19.61 28.50 8.54
C TYR A 101 20.71 29.54 8.34
N LEU A 102 21.84 29.44 9.05
CA LEU A 102 22.97 30.33 8.82
C LEU A 102 23.59 30.18 7.42
N ASN A 103 23.35 29.07 6.71
CA ASN A 103 23.76 28.90 5.31
C ASN A 103 22.99 27.76 4.60
N PRO A 104 21.79 28.01 4.04
CA PRO A 104 20.91 26.95 3.51
C PRO A 104 21.25 26.46 2.10
N TYR A 105 22.26 27.03 1.43
CA TYR A 105 22.47 26.85 -0.03
C TYR A 105 23.40 25.70 -0.43
N GLN A 106 23.65 24.75 0.45
CA GLN A 106 24.43 23.56 0.14
C GLN A 106 23.52 22.35 0.29
N SER A 107 23.73 21.32 -0.52
CA SER A 107 23.09 20.00 -0.43
C SER A 107 23.48 19.26 0.88
N ASP A 108 23.67 20.01 1.96
CA ASP A 108 24.12 19.53 3.25
C ASP A 108 22.93 18.96 3.99
N ARG A 109 23.05 17.70 4.37
CA ARG A 109 22.11 17.00 5.24
C ARG A 109 22.76 16.68 6.57
N PHE A 110 21.95 16.48 7.60
CA PHE A 110 22.41 15.87 8.83
C PHE A 110 22.72 14.39 8.56
N LEU A 111 23.91 13.94 8.97
CA LEU A 111 24.32 12.55 8.90
C LEU A 111 24.14 11.94 10.27
N LEU A 112 23.22 11.00 10.41
CA LEU A 112 22.89 10.40 11.69
C LEU A 112 23.76 9.18 12.01
N ASP A 113 24.05 9.03 13.30
CA ASP A 113 24.66 7.83 13.84
C ASP A 113 23.56 6.80 14.10
N PHE A 114 23.64 5.65 13.42
CA PHE A 114 22.70 4.54 13.57
C PHE A 114 23.27 3.45 14.50
N PRO A 115 22.41 2.63 15.15
CA PRO A 115 20.95 2.61 15.04
C PRO A 115 20.27 3.70 15.89
N LEU A 116 19.08 4.11 15.45
CA LEU A 116 18.19 5.02 16.17
C LEU A 116 16.76 4.46 16.17
N ARG A 117 15.83 5.16 16.82
CA ARG A 117 14.40 4.82 16.79
C ARG A 117 13.60 6.05 16.37
N VAL A 118 12.50 5.83 15.65
CA VAL A 118 11.52 6.85 15.27
C VAL A 118 10.15 6.45 15.79
N ILE A 119 9.34 7.41 16.17
CA ILE A 119 7.91 7.25 16.44
C ILE A 119 7.18 7.75 15.20
N LYS A 120 6.22 6.97 14.68
CA LYS A 120 5.38 7.39 13.55
C LYS A 120 4.11 8.09 14.07
N SER A 121 3.35 8.73 13.17
CA SER A 121 2.03 9.33 13.48
C SER A 121 1.04 8.38 14.16
N ASP A 122 1.18 7.07 13.94
CA ASP A 122 0.35 6.04 14.57
C ASP A 122 0.81 5.64 16.00
N HIS A 123 1.71 6.42 16.59
CA HIS A 123 2.38 6.21 17.89
C HIS A 123 3.25 4.95 17.98
N THR A 124 3.41 4.20 16.89
CA THR A 124 4.26 3.01 16.92
C THR A 124 5.71 3.39 16.72
N GLU A 125 6.57 2.72 17.48
CA GLU A 125 8.00 2.94 17.46
C GLU A 125 8.71 1.95 16.52
N VAL A 126 9.58 2.46 15.67
CA VAL A 126 10.34 1.71 14.67
C VAL A 126 11.83 1.92 14.92
N ALA A 127 12.57 0.81 15.02
CA ALA A 127 14.03 0.86 15.00
C ALA A 127 14.50 1.09 13.56
N VAL A 128 15.47 1.98 13.38
CA VAL A 128 16.04 2.36 12.09
C VAL A 128 17.54 2.08 12.13
N SER A 129 18.04 1.30 11.17
CA SER A 129 19.43 0.81 11.20
C SER A 129 20.38 1.55 10.25
N SER A 130 19.87 2.37 9.33
CA SER A 130 20.68 3.13 8.39
C SER A 130 19.97 4.39 7.89
N GLN A 131 20.72 5.28 7.22
CA GLN A 131 20.18 6.52 6.65
C GLN A 131 19.15 6.21 5.56
N GLU A 132 19.38 5.15 4.78
CA GLU A 132 18.48 4.72 3.71
C GLU A 132 17.12 4.27 4.27
N GLU A 133 17.07 3.61 5.43
CA GLU A 133 15.79 3.27 6.08
C GLU A 133 15.02 4.52 6.51
N LEU A 134 15.73 5.49 7.10
CA LEU A 134 15.11 6.74 7.53
C LEU A 134 14.57 7.52 6.33
N ASP A 135 15.34 7.60 5.25
CA ASP A 135 14.95 8.33 4.03
C ASP A 135 13.71 7.72 3.37
N VAL A 136 13.58 6.39 3.38
CA VAL A 136 12.35 5.73 2.90
C VAL A 136 11.18 6.07 3.81
N LEU A 137 11.32 5.97 5.13
CA LEU A 137 10.24 6.32 6.07
C LEU A 137 9.83 7.78 5.90
N ALA A 138 10.80 8.68 5.79
CA ALA A 138 10.59 10.10 5.52
C ALA A 138 9.91 10.33 4.15
N ALA A 139 10.20 9.52 3.14
CA ALA A 139 9.58 9.72 1.82
C ALA A 139 8.16 9.19 1.73
N LEU A 140 7.80 8.24 2.61
CA LEU A 140 6.43 7.83 2.82
C LEU A 140 5.62 8.89 3.59
N CYS A 141 6.33 9.86 4.18
CA CYS A 141 5.79 11.05 4.80
C CYS A 141 5.41 12.10 3.74
N VAL A 142 4.31 11.88 3.01
CA VAL A 142 3.83 12.84 2.00
C VAL A 142 2.72 13.71 2.58
N ALA A 143 2.91 15.03 2.50
CA ALA A 143 1.90 16.04 2.84
C ALA A 143 0.59 15.83 2.07
N ASN A 144 -0.55 15.84 2.80
CA ASN A 144 -1.89 15.38 2.39
C ASN A 144 -2.10 13.85 2.36
N GLY A 145 -1.21 13.09 3.03
CA GLY A 145 -1.38 11.70 3.42
C GLY A 145 -1.66 11.58 4.92
N LEU A 146 -0.75 10.95 5.68
CA LEU A 146 -0.87 10.71 7.14
C LEU A 146 -0.47 11.93 8.01
N ASP A 147 -0.54 13.13 7.44
CA ASP A 147 -0.05 14.42 7.97
C ASP A 147 -1.20 15.43 7.84
N ASP A 148 -2.32 15.06 8.44
CA ASP A 148 -3.56 15.84 8.54
C ASP A 148 -3.94 15.87 10.02
N ASP A 149 -2.93 15.84 10.89
CA ASP A 149 -3.08 15.99 12.32
C ASP A 149 -3.42 17.43 12.67
N ILE A 150 -3.98 17.62 13.86
CA ILE A 150 -4.43 18.93 14.31
C ILE A 150 -3.57 19.30 15.50
N GLU A 151 -2.53 20.08 15.27
CA GLU A 151 -1.57 20.49 16.33
C GLU A 151 -2.09 21.68 17.15
N CYS A 152 -2.85 22.57 16.52
CA CYS A 152 -3.22 23.86 17.12
C CYS A 152 -4.26 23.78 18.25
N VAL A 153 -4.76 22.58 18.54
CA VAL A 153 -5.71 22.33 19.60
C VAL A 153 -5.57 20.91 20.13
N ASP A 154 -5.54 20.79 21.45
CA ASP A 154 -5.34 19.52 22.16
C ASP A 154 -6.36 19.37 23.28
N ILE A 155 -6.64 18.14 23.69
CA ILE A 155 -7.47 17.82 24.85
C ILE A 155 -6.59 17.76 26.10
N GLU A 156 -6.99 18.43 27.17
CA GLU A 156 -6.36 18.20 28.46
C GLU A 156 -6.83 16.87 29.03
N TYR A 157 -5.96 15.86 28.93
CA TYR A 157 -6.18 14.53 29.48
C TYR A 157 -6.02 14.47 31.02
N PRO A 158 -6.62 13.48 31.70
CA PRO A 158 -7.42 12.39 31.14
C PRO A 158 -8.90 12.75 30.91
N ILE A 159 -9.52 12.12 29.91
CA ILE A 159 -10.97 12.17 29.66
C ILE A 159 -11.61 10.79 29.79
N SER A 160 -12.93 10.75 30.02
CA SER A 160 -13.70 9.50 30.04
C SER A 160 -14.58 9.41 28.81
N MET A 161 -14.56 8.27 28.13
CA MET A 161 -15.36 7.98 26.95
C MET A 161 -16.22 6.72 27.17
N ALA A 162 -17.51 6.82 26.92
CA ALA A 162 -18.38 5.66 26.81
C ALA A 162 -18.33 5.11 25.39
N THR A 163 -18.20 3.79 25.26
CA THR A 163 -18.10 3.08 23.97
C THR A 163 -19.18 2.02 23.85
N TYR A 164 -19.68 1.77 22.65
CA TYR A 164 -20.63 0.70 22.37
C TYR A 164 -20.33 0.02 21.04
N ASP A 165 -19.87 -1.22 21.13
CA ASP A 165 -19.61 -2.13 20.00
C ASP A 165 -20.94 -2.74 19.51
N LEU A 166 -21.34 -2.41 18.29
CA LEU A 166 -22.61 -2.88 17.71
C LEU A 166 -22.58 -4.36 17.32
N GLN A 167 -21.41 -4.90 16.98
CA GLN A 167 -21.26 -6.29 16.57
C GLN A 167 -21.36 -7.22 17.78
N ASN A 168 -20.70 -6.85 18.88
CA ASN A 168 -20.62 -7.67 20.09
C ASN A 168 -21.63 -7.24 21.18
N GLN A 169 -22.31 -6.10 21.00
CA GLN A 169 -23.28 -5.53 21.93
C GLN A 169 -22.68 -5.26 23.32
N ILE A 170 -21.45 -4.75 23.34
CA ILE A 170 -20.70 -4.46 24.57
C ILE A 170 -20.67 -2.95 24.80
N ALA A 171 -21.17 -2.51 25.96
CA ALA A 171 -21.00 -1.15 26.45
C ALA A 171 -19.85 -1.10 27.46
N ASP A 172 -19.01 -0.07 27.38
CA ASP A 172 -17.87 0.11 28.28
C ASP A 172 -17.59 1.60 28.52
N ILE A 173 -16.86 1.93 29.59
CA ILE A 173 -16.36 3.28 29.85
C ILE A 173 -14.83 3.19 29.96
N ARG A 174 -14.15 3.93 29.07
CA ARG A 174 -12.70 3.97 28.96
C ARG A 174 -12.19 5.33 29.43
N THR A 175 -11.13 5.30 30.23
CA THR A 175 -10.34 6.50 30.54
C THR A 175 -9.22 6.62 29.51
N VAL A 176 -9.18 7.75 28.82
CA VAL A 176 -8.16 8.10 27.84
C VAL A 176 -7.15 9.02 28.52
N ALA A 177 -5.87 8.63 28.52
CA ALA A 177 -4.83 9.29 29.32
C ALA A 177 -3.94 10.26 28.53
N ASP A 178 -3.89 10.10 27.21
CA ASP A 178 -3.05 10.84 26.26
C ASP A 178 -3.56 10.57 24.82
N ASP A 179 -2.98 11.26 23.84
CA ASP A 179 -3.30 11.10 22.42
C ASP A 179 -3.06 9.69 21.90
N ALA A 180 -1.99 9.03 22.35
CA ALA A 180 -1.72 7.65 21.97
C ALA A 180 -2.87 6.72 22.37
N SER A 181 -3.38 6.88 23.60
CA SER A 181 -4.53 6.13 24.10
C SER A 181 -5.81 6.47 23.32
N LEU A 182 -6.00 7.73 22.91
CA LEU A 182 -7.16 8.15 22.10
C LEU A 182 -7.09 7.55 20.69
N PHE A 183 -5.94 7.66 20.04
CA PHE A 183 -5.68 7.12 18.71
C PHE A 183 -5.89 5.61 18.65
N HIS A 184 -5.32 4.87 19.62
CA HIS A 184 -5.52 3.43 19.71
C HIS A 184 -6.98 3.06 19.99
N LEU A 185 -7.68 3.82 20.83
CA LEU A 185 -9.11 3.61 21.08
C LEU A 185 -9.90 3.68 19.76
N PHE A 186 -9.69 4.69 18.90
CA PHE A 186 -10.38 4.77 17.61
C PHE A 186 -10.06 3.61 16.65
N ASN A 187 -8.91 2.96 16.79
CA ASN A 187 -8.50 1.83 15.95
C ASN A 187 -9.00 0.47 16.45
N GLU A 188 -9.52 0.39 17.67
CA GLU A 188 -10.16 -0.82 18.20
C GLU A 188 -11.60 -1.02 17.69
N PHE A 189 -12.26 0.05 17.22
CA PHE A 189 -13.68 0.05 16.86
C PHE A 189 -13.94 0.15 15.36
N ASN A 190 -15.08 -0.40 14.94
CA ASN A 190 -15.59 -0.29 13.57
C ASN A 190 -16.22 1.09 13.31
N ASP A 191 -16.39 1.44 12.03
CA ASP A 191 -16.93 2.75 11.63
C ASP A 191 -18.34 3.04 12.15
N ASP A 192 -19.14 2.01 12.41
CA ASP A 192 -20.53 2.12 12.85
C ASP A 192 -20.66 2.17 14.39
N ASP A 193 -19.61 1.82 15.13
CA ASP A 193 -19.63 1.75 16.59
C ASP A 193 -19.83 3.14 17.21
N LEU A 194 -20.50 3.18 18.37
CA LEU A 194 -20.91 4.43 19.00
C LEU A 194 -19.94 4.82 20.11
N LEU A 195 -19.50 6.07 20.08
CA LEU A 195 -18.62 6.70 21.06
C LEU A 195 -19.31 7.91 21.68
N SER A 196 -19.04 8.20 22.95
CA SER A 196 -19.52 9.42 23.61
C SER A 196 -18.52 9.90 24.64
N ILE A 197 -18.22 11.20 24.63
CA ILE A 197 -17.32 11.84 25.61
C ILE A 197 -18.14 12.24 26.84
N GLN A 198 -17.63 11.96 28.04
CA GLN A 198 -18.21 12.45 29.28
C GLN A 198 -17.76 13.90 29.51
N PHE A 199 -18.65 14.83 29.16
CA PHE A 199 -18.44 16.26 29.39
C PHE A 199 -18.71 16.66 30.84
N PRO A 200 -18.14 17.79 31.32
CA PRO A 200 -17.26 18.71 30.58
C PRO A 200 -15.84 18.18 30.39
N ILE A 201 -15.17 18.62 29.32
CA ILE A 201 -13.73 18.42 29.10
C ILE A 201 -13.02 19.77 28.97
N HIS A 202 -11.71 19.75 29.13
CA HIS A 202 -10.85 20.90 28.90
C HIS A 202 -10.10 20.73 27.59
N VAL A 203 -10.06 21.79 26.78
CA VAL A 203 -9.37 21.82 25.48
C VAL A 203 -8.37 22.95 25.50
N ALA A 204 -7.09 22.64 25.29
CA ALA A 204 -6.01 23.59 25.18
C ALA A 204 -5.92 24.11 23.73
N THR A 205 -5.83 25.42 23.57
CA THR A 205 -5.53 26.06 22.28
C THR A 205 -4.28 26.92 22.43
N SER A 206 -3.71 27.38 21.31
CA SER A 206 -2.58 28.32 21.29
C SER A 206 -2.81 29.62 22.11
N MET A 207 -4.07 29.95 22.44
CA MET A 207 -4.45 31.18 23.13
C MET A 207 -4.80 30.96 24.62
N GLU A 208 -5.61 29.94 24.95
CA GLU A 208 -6.07 29.62 26.31
C GLU A 208 -6.73 28.23 26.37
N ALA A 209 -6.84 27.64 27.56
CA ALA A 209 -7.66 26.46 27.81
C ALA A 209 -9.15 26.82 27.91
N GLN A 210 -10.01 26.07 27.23
CA GLN A 210 -11.46 26.27 27.17
C GLN A 210 -12.19 25.07 27.77
N VAL A 211 -13.26 25.33 28.54
CA VAL A 211 -14.17 24.28 29.03
C VAL A 211 -15.23 24.00 27.97
N ILE A 212 -15.37 22.75 27.56
CA ILE A 212 -16.27 22.32 26.50
C ILE A 212 -17.39 21.46 27.08
N GLU A 213 -18.64 21.76 26.72
CA GLU A 213 -19.85 21.12 27.25
C GLU A 213 -20.70 20.48 26.13
N GLY A 214 -20.09 19.60 25.32
CA GLY A 214 -20.80 18.81 24.32
C GLY A 214 -20.12 18.75 22.95
N ASN A 215 -20.57 17.80 22.12
CA ASN A 215 -19.98 17.50 20.81
C ASN A 215 -19.95 18.71 19.86
N THR A 216 -21.03 19.49 19.79
CA THR A 216 -21.08 20.67 18.90
C THR A 216 -20.10 21.76 19.33
N ALA A 217 -19.95 21.99 20.63
CA ALA A 217 -18.99 22.95 21.14
C ALA A 217 -17.54 22.48 20.88
N LEU A 218 -17.28 21.18 21.05
CA LEU A 218 -15.98 20.58 20.76
C LEU A 218 -15.60 20.69 19.27
N GLN A 219 -16.53 20.31 18.39
CA GLN A 219 -16.30 20.40 16.95
C GLN A 219 -16.02 21.86 16.52
N ASN A 220 -16.80 22.82 17.02
CA ASN A 220 -16.56 24.24 16.72
C ASN A 220 -15.21 24.73 17.27
N ALA A 221 -14.77 24.24 18.42
CA ALA A 221 -13.46 24.58 18.98
C ALA A 221 -12.34 24.08 18.08
N PHE A 222 -12.45 22.84 17.59
CA PHE A 222 -11.50 22.27 16.63
C PHE A 222 -11.54 23.00 15.29
N ASP A 223 -12.72 23.21 14.70
CA ASP A 223 -12.90 23.92 13.43
C ASP A 223 -12.36 25.37 13.49
N ALA A 224 -12.45 26.01 14.66
CA ALA A 224 -11.93 27.36 14.85
C ALA A 224 -10.42 27.42 15.09
N ALA A 225 -9.83 26.33 15.61
CA ALA A 225 -8.44 26.31 16.05
C ALA A 225 -7.47 25.69 15.03
N GLN A 226 -7.95 24.81 14.14
CA GLN A 226 -7.13 24.11 13.13
C GLN A 226 -6.13 25.05 12.42
N ASP A 227 -6.57 26.19 11.88
CA ASP A 227 -5.67 27.12 11.16
C ASP A 227 -5.05 28.24 12.03
N THR A 228 -5.00 28.10 13.36
CA THR A 228 -4.66 29.24 14.25
C THR A 228 -3.20 29.33 14.67
N CYS A 229 -2.42 28.27 14.49
CA CYS A 229 -1.00 28.22 14.76
C CYS A 229 -0.23 27.80 13.49
N ASP A 230 1.11 27.89 13.53
CA ASP A 230 1.94 27.37 12.45
C ASP A 230 2.19 25.90 12.77
N GLU A 231 1.54 24.99 12.04
CA GLU A 231 1.53 23.54 12.28
C GLU A 231 2.91 22.87 12.12
N GLY A 232 3.98 23.63 11.87
CA GLY A 232 5.31 23.07 11.57
C GLY A 232 5.40 22.30 10.24
N ASP A 233 4.26 21.97 9.63
CA ASP A 233 4.06 21.19 8.39
C ASP A 233 4.47 21.93 7.12
N ARG A 234 4.72 23.23 7.23
CA ARG A 234 5.34 23.98 6.15
C ARG A 234 6.76 23.45 5.99
N VAL A 235 6.90 22.44 5.12
CA VAL A 235 8.18 22.02 4.56
C VAL A 235 8.93 23.28 4.18
N PHE A 236 9.97 23.61 4.96
CA PHE A 236 10.57 24.92 4.93
C PHE A 236 10.92 25.28 3.48
N TYR A 237 10.57 26.48 3.02
CA TYR A 237 10.74 26.92 1.61
C TYR A 237 12.21 27.00 1.13
N ASN A 238 13.15 26.39 1.86
CA ASN A 238 14.49 25.98 1.43
C ASN A 238 15.06 24.72 2.15
N ALA A 239 14.25 23.94 2.90
CA ALA A 239 14.50 22.52 3.20
C ALA A 239 13.91 21.60 2.10
N GLY A 240 13.42 22.19 1.01
CA GLY A 240 13.09 21.51 -0.25
C GLY A 240 14.32 20.95 -0.97
N LEU A 241 15.12 20.11 -0.33
CA LEU A 241 15.66 18.99 -1.08
C LEU A 241 14.50 18.01 -1.18
N PRO A 242 13.83 17.86 -2.34
CA PRO A 242 12.98 16.70 -2.52
C PRO A 242 13.83 15.49 -2.12
N LEU A 243 13.28 14.60 -1.28
CA LEU A 243 13.92 13.31 -1.06
C LEU A 243 14.25 12.79 -2.45
N ALA A 244 15.54 12.47 -2.65
CA ALA A 244 16.02 12.11 -3.96
C ALA A 244 15.10 11.00 -4.47
N THR A 245 14.43 11.24 -5.59
CA THR A 245 13.50 10.28 -6.19
C THR A 245 14.03 9.85 -7.53
N GLY A 246 13.77 8.60 -7.87
CA GLY A 246 13.85 8.10 -9.23
C GLY A 246 12.47 7.69 -9.71
N LYS A 247 12.39 7.21 -10.94
CA LYS A 247 11.15 6.70 -11.53
C LYS A 247 11.21 5.18 -11.63
N LEU A 248 10.12 4.52 -11.29
CA LEU A 248 9.89 3.11 -11.60
C LEU A 248 8.80 3.01 -12.67
N GLU A 249 9.14 2.44 -13.82
CA GLU A 249 8.19 2.00 -14.82
C GLU A 249 7.96 0.49 -14.68
N LEU A 250 6.69 0.08 -14.66
CA LEU A 250 6.28 -1.33 -14.67
C LEU A 250 5.58 -1.67 -15.97
N LEU A 251 6.03 -2.75 -16.60
CA LEU A 251 5.50 -3.30 -17.84
C LEU A 251 5.03 -4.73 -17.60
N LEU A 252 4.04 -5.21 -18.35
CA LEU A 252 3.50 -6.57 -18.31
C LEU A 252 3.65 -7.22 -19.68
N THR A 253 4.10 -8.48 -19.70
CA THR A 253 4.15 -9.35 -20.89
C THR A 253 3.82 -10.78 -20.49
N ASP A 254 3.62 -11.64 -21.49
CA ASP A 254 3.43 -13.09 -21.32
C ASP A 254 4.61 -13.88 -21.89
N ALA A 255 4.93 -14.98 -21.21
CA ALA A 255 5.72 -16.09 -21.74
C ALA A 255 4.74 -17.19 -22.17
N PRO A 256 4.28 -17.20 -23.43
CA PRO A 256 3.19 -18.05 -23.84
C PRO A 256 3.63 -19.52 -23.91
N PHE A 257 2.65 -20.40 -23.73
CA PHE A 257 2.75 -21.81 -24.08
C PHE A 257 1.62 -22.21 -25.01
N PRO A 258 1.89 -23.09 -25.99
CA PRO A 258 0.87 -23.57 -26.88
C PRO A 258 -0.05 -24.51 -26.13
N ILE A 259 -1.20 -23.99 -25.72
CA ILE A 259 -2.40 -24.79 -25.88
C ILE A 259 -3.25 -24.15 -26.96
N ASP A 260 -3.25 -24.76 -28.14
CA ASP A 260 -4.05 -24.36 -29.31
C ASP A 260 -5.55 -24.19 -29.02
N LEU A 261 -5.98 -24.60 -27.83
CA LEU A 261 -7.34 -24.62 -27.31
C LEU A 261 -7.75 -23.35 -26.56
N ILE A 262 -6.83 -22.50 -26.09
CA ILE A 262 -7.18 -21.24 -25.41
C ILE A 262 -7.38 -20.12 -26.45
N GLU A 263 -8.43 -19.34 -26.25
CA GLU A 263 -8.72 -18.09 -26.95
C GLU A 263 -8.31 -16.86 -26.10
N GLU A 264 -8.61 -16.85 -24.80
CA GLU A 264 -8.21 -15.78 -23.87
C GLU A 264 -7.72 -16.33 -22.53
N ALA A 265 -6.71 -15.67 -21.96
CA ALA A 265 -6.24 -15.92 -20.60
C ALA A 265 -6.26 -14.59 -19.83
N ASN A 266 -7.37 -14.33 -19.14
CA ASN A 266 -7.64 -13.06 -18.48
C ASN A 266 -7.17 -13.08 -17.02
N VAL A 267 -6.53 -12.00 -16.57
CA VAL A 267 -6.20 -11.74 -15.16
C VAL A 267 -6.56 -10.32 -14.78
N THR A 268 -7.13 -10.12 -13.59
CA THR A 268 -7.39 -8.80 -13.02
C THR A 268 -6.37 -8.49 -11.93
N ILE A 269 -5.47 -7.54 -12.21
CA ILE A 269 -4.49 -7.04 -11.25
C ILE A 269 -5.15 -5.91 -10.48
N LEU A 270 -5.28 -6.07 -9.15
CA LEU A 270 -5.88 -5.08 -8.25
C LEU A 270 -4.88 -3.98 -7.87
N LYS A 271 -3.71 -4.41 -7.39
CA LYS A 271 -2.68 -3.54 -6.83
C LYS A 271 -1.31 -4.18 -7.03
N ILE A 272 -0.29 -3.36 -7.22
CA ILE A 272 1.11 -3.78 -7.13
C ILE A 272 1.79 -2.88 -6.13
N GLU A 273 2.53 -3.52 -5.23
CA GLU A 273 3.36 -2.88 -4.24
C GLU A 273 4.81 -3.30 -4.41
N VAL A 274 5.73 -2.50 -3.89
CA VAL A 274 7.15 -2.82 -3.83
C VAL A 274 7.63 -2.76 -2.38
N LYS A 275 8.38 -3.77 -1.95
CA LYS A 275 9.00 -3.83 -0.63
C LYS A 275 10.44 -3.31 -0.71
N THR A 276 10.85 -2.53 0.28
CA THR A 276 12.24 -2.06 0.37
C THR A 276 13.25 -3.21 0.47
N GLY A 277 14.47 -2.94 0.04
CA GLY A 277 15.65 -3.80 0.10
C GLY A 277 16.16 -3.96 1.53
N VAL A 278 15.66 -3.12 2.43
CA VAL A 278 16.15 -3.05 3.79
C VAL A 278 15.47 -4.09 4.66
N ALA A 279 16.27 -4.76 5.50
CA ALA A 279 15.85 -5.85 6.37
C ALA A 279 15.05 -5.34 7.60
N ASN A 280 13.94 -4.65 7.33
CA ASN A 280 13.06 -4.11 8.34
C ASN A 280 11.59 -4.34 7.95
N ASP A 281 10.94 -5.30 8.64
CA ASP A 281 9.56 -5.69 8.36
C ASP A 281 8.55 -4.59 8.73
N THR A 282 8.95 -3.63 9.58
CA THR A 282 8.08 -2.53 10.03
C THR A 282 7.94 -1.40 9.00
N ILE A 283 8.86 -1.28 8.05
CA ILE A 283 8.73 -0.32 6.94
C ILE A 283 7.61 -0.83 6.01
N PRO A 284 6.56 -0.03 5.74
CA PRO A 284 5.45 -0.50 4.93
C PRO A 284 5.86 -0.67 3.46
N PHE A 285 4.99 -1.35 2.71
CA PHE A 285 5.11 -1.44 1.27
C PHE A 285 4.82 -0.08 0.61
N VAL A 286 5.47 0.20 -0.51
CA VAL A 286 5.13 1.36 -1.35
C VAL A 286 4.21 0.89 -2.47
N THR A 287 3.02 1.48 -2.57
CA THR A 287 2.08 1.16 -3.67
C THR A 287 2.56 1.81 -4.97
N VAL A 288 2.71 1.02 -6.02
CA VAL A 288 3.22 1.46 -7.33
C VAL A 288 2.18 1.32 -8.45
N PHE A 289 1.07 0.63 -8.19
CA PHE A 289 -0.09 0.49 -9.06
C PHE A 289 -1.31 0.20 -8.19
N ASN A 290 -2.44 0.89 -8.40
CA ASN A 290 -3.65 0.68 -7.58
C ASN A 290 -4.95 0.92 -8.38
N GLU A 291 -4.91 0.66 -9.69
CA GLU A 291 -6.04 0.83 -10.59
C GLU A 291 -6.48 -0.55 -11.11
N PRO A 292 -7.49 -1.18 -10.49
CA PRO A 292 -7.86 -2.56 -10.84
C PRO A 292 -8.14 -2.71 -12.34
N THR A 293 -7.32 -3.51 -13.03
CA THR A 293 -7.33 -3.62 -14.49
C THR A 293 -7.24 -5.08 -14.92
N THR A 294 -8.10 -5.47 -15.87
CA THR A 294 -8.09 -6.80 -16.48
C THR A 294 -7.25 -6.81 -17.76
N PHE A 295 -6.37 -7.79 -17.87
CA PHE A 295 -5.50 -8.00 -19.02
C PHE A 295 -5.76 -9.40 -19.60
N ASN A 296 -5.94 -9.48 -20.92
CA ASN A 296 -5.77 -10.73 -21.65
C ASN A 296 -4.28 -10.93 -21.91
N LEU A 297 -3.67 -11.91 -21.25
CA LEU A 297 -2.22 -12.13 -21.29
C LEU A 297 -1.75 -12.59 -22.67
N LEU A 298 -2.61 -13.26 -23.45
CA LEU A 298 -2.26 -13.73 -24.79
C LEU A 298 -2.01 -12.57 -25.78
N ASP A 299 -2.60 -11.41 -25.53
CA ASP A 299 -2.37 -10.18 -26.32
C ASP A 299 -0.98 -9.56 -26.04
N LEU A 300 -0.30 -10.00 -24.99
CA LEU A 300 0.97 -9.44 -24.50
C LEU A 300 2.17 -10.37 -24.78
N SER A 301 2.09 -11.14 -25.86
CA SER A 301 3.14 -12.05 -26.31
C SER A 301 3.99 -11.45 -27.45
N ASN A 302 5.06 -12.12 -27.85
CA ASN A 302 5.91 -11.73 -28.99
C ASN A 302 6.43 -10.28 -28.94
N GLY A 303 6.90 -9.87 -27.76
CA GLY A 303 7.47 -8.55 -27.54
C GLY A 303 6.44 -7.43 -27.34
N ILE A 304 5.14 -7.74 -27.37
CA ILE A 304 4.09 -6.81 -26.99
C ILE A 304 4.05 -6.68 -25.47
N THR A 305 4.00 -5.45 -24.98
CA THR A 305 3.94 -5.16 -23.53
C THR A 305 2.81 -4.19 -23.22
N ALA A 306 2.22 -4.32 -22.03
CA ALA A 306 1.30 -3.34 -21.47
C ALA A 306 1.98 -2.56 -20.34
N ARG A 307 1.89 -1.23 -20.35
CA ARG A 307 2.40 -0.42 -19.24
C ARG A 307 1.41 -0.42 -18.09
N LEU A 308 1.85 -0.89 -16.93
CA LEU A 308 1.07 -0.94 -15.70
C LEU A 308 1.14 0.41 -14.98
N SER A 309 2.34 0.95 -14.77
CA SER A 309 2.51 2.23 -14.07
C SER A 309 3.84 2.91 -14.37
N GLU A 310 3.89 4.21 -14.06
CA GLU A 310 5.12 5.02 -13.98
C GLU A 310 5.03 5.83 -12.67
N THR A 311 5.79 5.42 -11.66
CA THR A 311 5.66 5.94 -10.29
C THR A 311 6.99 6.52 -9.81
N ALA A 312 6.95 7.72 -9.24
CA ALA A 312 8.12 8.28 -8.55
C ALA A 312 8.34 7.51 -7.24
N LEU A 313 9.54 6.99 -7.06
CA LEU A 313 9.93 6.26 -5.86
C LEU A 313 11.12 6.95 -5.19
N PRO A 314 11.20 6.86 -3.85
CA PRO A 314 12.40 7.24 -3.12
C PRO A 314 13.64 6.51 -3.66
N VAL A 315 14.78 7.18 -3.67
CA VAL A 315 16.07 6.55 -3.96
C VAL A 315 16.32 5.47 -2.91
N GLY A 316 16.73 4.29 -3.38
CA GLY A 316 16.95 3.15 -2.52
C GLY A 316 17.01 1.84 -3.26
N SER A 317 17.27 0.79 -2.50
CA SER A 317 17.18 -0.59 -2.95
C SER A 317 15.80 -1.15 -2.56
N TYR A 318 15.18 -1.95 -3.42
CA TYR A 318 13.90 -2.62 -3.21
C TYR A 318 14.00 -4.12 -3.50
N SER A 319 13.43 -4.97 -2.64
CA SER A 319 13.66 -6.43 -2.65
C SER A 319 12.80 -7.18 -3.67
N PHE A 320 11.50 -6.87 -3.74
CA PHE A 320 10.52 -7.63 -4.53
C PHE A 320 9.24 -6.82 -4.75
N PHE A 321 8.51 -7.17 -5.81
CA PHE A 321 7.14 -6.71 -6.04
C PHE A 321 6.14 -7.65 -5.36
N SER A 322 5.04 -7.11 -4.85
CA SER A 322 3.88 -7.88 -4.41
C SER A 322 2.70 -7.58 -5.32
N VAL A 323 2.31 -8.56 -6.13
CA VAL A 323 1.25 -8.42 -7.14
C VAL A 323 -0.04 -9.03 -6.59
N TYR A 324 -1.10 -8.25 -6.50
CA TYR A 324 -2.41 -8.69 -6.03
C TYR A 324 -3.32 -8.95 -7.23
N VAL A 325 -3.74 -10.20 -7.41
CA VAL A 325 -4.67 -10.62 -8.47
C VAL A 325 -5.99 -10.96 -7.81
N THR A 326 -7.07 -10.34 -8.24
CA THR A 326 -8.42 -10.52 -7.66
C THR A 326 -9.33 -11.42 -8.46
N ASP A 327 -9.05 -11.58 -9.74
CA ASP A 327 -9.88 -12.38 -10.64
C ASP A 327 -9.05 -12.96 -11.78
N GLY A 328 -9.53 -14.03 -12.37
CA GLY A 328 -8.94 -14.61 -13.57
C GLY A 328 -9.89 -15.59 -14.25
N SER A 329 -9.78 -15.68 -15.57
CA SER A 329 -10.62 -16.59 -16.36
C SER A 329 -9.88 -17.08 -17.60
N VAL A 330 -10.31 -18.22 -18.12
CA VAL A 330 -9.82 -18.79 -19.37
C VAL A 330 -10.99 -19.04 -20.30
N LEU A 331 -10.94 -18.46 -21.50
CA LEU A 331 -11.85 -18.75 -22.59
C LEU A 331 -11.19 -19.74 -23.54
N LEU A 332 -11.85 -20.87 -23.81
CA LEU A 332 -11.43 -21.81 -24.84
C LEU A 332 -12.01 -21.43 -26.20
N LYS A 333 -11.33 -21.81 -27.29
CA LYS A 333 -11.78 -21.59 -28.67
C LYS A 333 -13.10 -22.27 -29.04
N ASP A 334 -13.56 -23.22 -28.24
CA ASP A 334 -14.88 -23.85 -28.38
C ASP A 334 -16.01 -23.05 -27.67
N GLY A 335 -15.67 -21.90 -27.07
CA GLY A 335 -16.55 -20.99 -26.37
C GLY A 335 -16.76 -21.30 -24.89
N GLN A 336 -16.10 -22.34 -24.34
CA GLN A 336 -16.20 -22.64 -22.91
C GLN A 336 -15.39 -21.64 -22.08
N LEU A 337 -16.07 -20.99 -21.12
CA LEU A 337 -15.44 -20.09 -20.14
C LEU A 337 -15.23 -20.82 -18.82
N PHE A 338 -14.02 -20.72 -18.28
CA PHE A 338 -13.66 -21.23 -16.97
C PHE A 338 -13.18 -20.10 -16.07
N ASP A 339 -13.96 -19.78 -15.05
CA ASP A 339 -13.52 -18.88 -13.97
C ASP A 339 -12.48 -19.58 -13.10
N LEU A 340 -11.46 -18.83 -12.70
CA LEU A 340 -10.40 -19.32 -11.84
C LEU A 340 -10.75 -19.08 -10.38
N ASN A 341 -10.54 -20.12 -9.57
CA ASN A 341 -10.43 -19.90 -8.14
C ASN A 341 -9.05 -19.32 -7.85
N ILE A 342 -9.00 -18.10 -7.31
CA ILE A 342 -7.75 -17.46 -6.89
C ILE A 342 -7.51 -17.78 -5.41
N PRO A 343 -6.69 -18.80 -5.08
CA PRO A 343 -6.39 -19.08 -3.69
C PRO A 343 -5.53 -17.93 -3.15
N SER A 344 -6.10 -17.08 -2.30
CA SER A 344 -5.42 -16.04 -1.53
C SER A 344 -4.81 -14.83 -2.27
N GLY A 345 -4.99 -14.68 -3.59
CA GLY A 345 -4.42 -13.57 -4.39
C GLY A 345 -4.87 -12.16 -3.96
N ASP A 346 -6.08 -12.06 -3.42
CA ASP A 346 -6.66 -10.81 -2.89
C ASP A 346 -6.16 -10.49 -1.47
N LYS A 347 -5.63 -11.49 -0.75
CA LYS A 347 -5.28 -11.39 0.69
C LYS A 347 -3.78 -11.35 0.93
N ASN A 348 -3.00 -12.11 0.16
CA ASN A 348 -1.54 -12.19 0.25
C ASN A 348 -0.97 -11.99 -1.15
N GLY A 349 -0.37 -10.83 -1.42
CA GLY A 349 0.17 -10.53 -2.74
C GLY A 349 1.27 -11.50 -3.17
N ILE A 350 1.29 -11.82 -4.46
CA ILE A 350 2.26 -12.73 -5.11
C ILE A 350 3.62 -12.05 -5.08
N LYS A 351 4.59 -12.64 -4.37
CA LYS A 351 5.94 -12.11 -4.28
C LYS A 351 6.72 -12.42 -5.56
N VAL A 352 7.08 -11.38 -6.30
CA VAL A 352 7.89 -11.45 -7.53
C VAL A 352 9.25 -10.84 -7.22
N LYS A 353 10.27 -11.68 -7.09
CA LYS A 353 11.63 -11.26 -6.74
C LYS A 353 12.51 -11.27 -8.01
N PRO A 354 13.05 -10.12 -8.45
CA PRO A 354 14.05 -10.09 -9.50
C PRO A 354 15.38 -10.73 -9.02
N PRO A 355 16.30 -11.10 -9.94
CA PRO A 355 17.58 -11.72 -9.58
C PRO A 355 18.47 -10.85 -8.68
N PHE A 356 18.36 -9.54 -8.83
CA PHE A 356 19.03 -8.52 -8.02
C PHE A 356 17.99 -7.55 -7.46
N ASP A 357 18.35 -6.85 -6.39
CA ASP A 357 17.46 -5.82 -5.85
C ASP A 357 17.23 -4.71 -6.88
N ILE A 358 16.06 -4.09 -6.78
CA ILE A 358 15.60 -2.99 -7.62
C ILE A 358 16.26 -1.70 -7.13
N GLU A 359 17.14 -1.13 -7.93
CA GLU A 359 17.81 0.13 -7.59
C GLU A 359 17.07 1.33 -8.19
N ILE A 360 16.58 2.22 -7.33
CA ILE A 360 16.06 3.53 -7.73
C ILE A 360 17.13 4.58 -7.45
N LYS A 361 17.54 5.32 -8.48
CA LYS A 361 18.58 6.35 -8.44
C LYS A 361 18.01 7.73 -8.71
N GLU A 362 18.65 8.75 -8.15
CA GLU A 362 18.17 10.13 -8.21
C GLU A 362 18.05 10.60 -9.67
N GLY A 363 16.86 11.01 -10.07
CA GLY A 363 16.58 11.50 -11.42
C GLY A 363 16.66 10.46 -12.54
N GLU A 364 16.93 9.19 -12.22
CA GLU A 364 16.99 8.10 -13.19
C GLU A 364 15.67 7.32 -13.24
N SER A 365 15.43 6.63 -14.36
CA SER A 365 14.33 5.68 -14.50
C SER A 365 14.85 4.25 -14.41
N ALA A 366 14.19 3.44 -13.60
CA ALA A 366 14.25 1.98 -13.64
C ALA A 366 13.01 1.45 -14.37
N SER A 367 13.18 0.48 -15.27
CA SER A 367 12.07 -0.11 -16.02
C SER A 367 12.09 -1.62 -15.83
N TYR A 368 11.03 -2.16 -15.25
CA TYR A 368 10.89 -3.58 -14.94
C TYR A 368 9.75 -4.20 -15.72
N LEU A 369 10.06 -5.31 -16.38
CA LEU A 369 9.12 -6.17 -17.07
C LEU A 369 8.66 -7.28 -16.12
N LEU A 370 7.36 -7.30 -15.81
CA LEU A 370 6.68 -8.42 -15.20
C LEU A 370 6.25 -9.37 -16.30
N ASP A 371 6.95 -10.50 -16.38
CA ASP A 371 6.71 -11.54 -17.35
C ASP A 371 5.88 -12.65 -16.69
N PHE A 372 4.61 -12.71 -17.09
CA PHE A 372 3.62 -13.62 -16.55
C PHE A 372 3.65 -14.90 -17.39
N ASP A 373 4.06 -16.03 -16.83
CA ASP A 373 4.10 -17.30 -17.57
C ASP A 373 2.69 -17.92 -17.57
N VAL A 374 1.94 -17.75 -18.65
CA VAL A 374 0.58 -18.30 -18.78
C VAL A 374 0.58 -19.84 -18.68
N SER A 375 1.54 -20.55 -19.29
CA SER A 375 1.62 -22.02 -19.20
C SER A 375 1.59 -22.53 -17.76
N SER A 376 2.50 -21.96 -16.98
CA SER A 376 2.77 -22.41 -15.63
C SER A 376 1.70 -21.89 -14.68
N SER A 377 1.08 -20.78 -15.04
CA SER A 377 0.03 -20.13 -14.26
C SER A 377 -1.34 -20.77 -14.42
N PHE A 378 -1.68 -21.25 -15.61
CA PHE A 378 -3.01 -21.79 -15.93
C PHE A 378 -2.94 -23.30 -16.18
N VAL A 379 -2.84 -24.07 -15.09
CA VAL A 379 -2.65 -25.52 -15.19
C VAL A 379 -3.98 -26.21 -15.48
N VAL A 380 -4.11 -26.77 -16.70
CA VAL A 380 -5.29 -27.51 -17.17
C VAL A 380 -5.69 -28.63 -16.20
N ARG A 381 -7.00 -28.78 -15.97
CA ARG A 381 -7.62 -29.92 -15.29
C ARG A 381 -8.42 -30.75 -16.28
N GLY A 382 -8.31 -32.06 -16.16
CA GLY A 382 -8.91 -33.01 -17.11
C GLY A 382 -7.89 -33.47 -18.15
N ASN A 383 -8.37 -34.15 -19.18
CA ASN A 383 -7.51 -34.63 -20.27
C ASN A 383 -8.12 -34.20 -21.60
N PRO A 384 -7.51 -33.24 -22.31
CA PRO A 384 -7.98 -32.75 -23.60
C PRO A 384 -8.17 -33.87 -24.64
N ASN A 385 -7.41 -34.97 -24.52
CA ASN A 385 -7.43 -36.10 -25.44
C ASN A 385 -8.52 -37.14 -25.12
N THR A 386 -9.43 -36.83 -24.19
CA THR A 386 -10.55 -37.73 -23.81
C THR A 386 -11.89 -37.05 -24.05
N PRO A 387 -12.99 -37.81 -24.22
CA PRO A 387 -14.33 -37.23 -24.35
C PRO A 387 -14.76 -36.39 -23.14
N ALA A 388 -14.12 -36.57 -21.99
CA ALA A 388 -14.37 -35.76 -20.79
C ALA A 388 -13.73 -34.35 -20.87
N GLY A 389 -12.79 -34.14 -21.80
CA GLY A 389 -12.20 -32.84 -22.12
C GLY A 389 -11.47 -32.15 -20.96
N ILE A 390 -11.30 -30.84 -21.14
CA ILE A 390 -10.89 -29.92 -20.08
C ILE A 390 -12.11 -29.66 -19.19
N ASN A 391 -11.93 -29.76 -17.87
CA ASN A 391 -13.01 -29.54 -16.90
C ASN A 391 -12.70 -28.43 -15.89
N GLY A 392 -11.65 -27.65 -16.15
CA GLY A 392 -11.28 -26.47 -15.38
C GLY A 392 -9.78 -26.18 -15.45
N PHE A 393 -9.36 -25.20 -14.67
CA PHE A 393 -7.97 -24.79 -14.55
C PHE A 393 -7.61 -24.60 -13.06
N ASN A 394 -6.37 -24.93 -12.72
CA ASN A 394 -5.77 -24.55 -11.44
C ASN A 394 -4.89 -23.34 -11.68
N PHE A 395 -5.19 -22.24 -11.00
CA PHE A 395 -4.39 -21.03 -11.08
C PHE A 395 -3.22 -21.08 -10.09
N LYS A 396 -1.99 -20.91 -10.59
CA LYS A 396 -0.73 -20.89 -9.84
C LYS A 396 0.19 -19.81 -10.40
N PRO A 397 -0.03 -18.53 -10.07
CA PRO A 397 0.65 -17.43 -10.76
C PRO A 397 2.17 -17.59 -10.69
N VAL A 398 2.79 -17.68 -11.87
CA VAL A 398 4.23 -17.69 -12.08
C VAL A 398 4.58 -16.41 -12.81
N ILE A 399 5.20 -15.47 -12.10
CA ILE A 399 5.57 -14.17 -12.62
C ILE A 399 7.06 -13.99 -12.37
N ARG A 400 7.77 -13.51 -13.38
CA ARG A 400 9.19 -13.14 -13.29
C ARG A 400 9.32 -11.63 -13.46
N ALA A 401 10.32 -11.06 -12.80
CA ALA A 401 10.65 -9.65 -12.98
C ALA A 401 12.02 -9.52 -13.62
N ALA A 402 12.10 -8.74 -14.70
CA ALA A 402 13.31 -8.49 -15.46
C ALA A 402 13.57 -6.98 -15.57
N ASP A 403 14.77 -6.54 -15.19
CA ASP A 403 15.22 -5.16 -15.43
C ASP A 403 15.54 -4.99 -16.92
N GLN A 404 14.78 -4.14 -17.62
CA GLN A 404 14.93 -3.93 -19.06
C GLN A 404 16.30 -3.35 -19.44
N PHE A 405 16.95 -2.60 -18.53
CA PHE A 405 18.28 -2.07 -18.80
C PHE A 405 19.39 -3.08 -18.53
N ALA A 406 19.12 -4.12 -17.72
CA ALA A 406 20.08 -5.18 -17.40
C ALA A 406 19.92 -6.46 -18.24
N THR A 407 18.85 -6.57 -19.02
CA THR A 407 18.52 -7.74 -19.83
C THR A 407 18.70 -7.49 -21.32
N GLY A 408 18.73 -8.57 -22.11
CA GLY A 408 18.74 -8.54 -23.57
C GLY A 408 17.43 -9.09 -24.14
N THR A 409 17.30 -8.97 -25.47
CA THR A 409 16.16 -9.47 -26.24
C THR A 409 16.65 -10.54 -27.22
N LEU A 410 15.88 -11.61 -27.37
CA LEU A 410 16.05 -12.56 -28.45
C LEU A 410 14.89 -12.40 -29.43
N SER A 411 15.19 -12.23 -30.71
CA SER A 411 14.19 -12.16 -31.77
C SER A 411 14.60 -13.01 -32.96
N GLY A 412 13.69 -13.25 -33.88
CA GLY A 412 14.02 -13.98 -35.10
C GLY A 412 12.80 -14.49 -35.85
N THR A 413 13.06 -15.36 -36.81
CA THR A 413 12.01 -16.03 -37.60
C THR A 413 12.21 -17.54 -37.61
N ILE A 414 11.10 -18.28 -37.61
CA ILE A 414 11.05 -19.71 -37.87
C ILE A 414 10.56 -19.92 -39.31
N SER A 415 11.36 -20.65 -40.09
CA SER A 415 11.03 -21.03 -41.47
C SER A 415 11.23 -22.53 -41.71
N ASP A 416 10.71 -23.06 -42.81
CA ASP A 416 11.14 -24.36 -43.30
C ASP A 416 12.39 -24.24 -44.19
N THR A 417 13.05 -25.36 -44.48
CA THR A 417 14.19 -25.39 -45.42
C THR A 417 13.90 -24.89 -46.85
N GLY A 418 12.62 -24.71 -47.21
CA GLY A 418 12.16 -24.11 -48.45
C GLY A 418 11.95 -22.59 -48.40
N GLY A 419 12.09 -21.98 -47.21
CA GLY A 419 11.89 -20.55 -46.97
C GLY A 419 10.44 -20.14 -46.67
N LEU A 420 9.53 -21.09 -46.42
CA LEU A 420 8.18 -20.78 -45.92
C LEU A 420 8.25 -20.41 -44.45
N LEU A 421 7.70 -19.25 -44.07
CA LEU A 421 7.61 -18.82 -42.67
C LEU A 421 6.55 -19.66 -41.94
N LEU A 422 6.88 -20.10 -40.73
CA LEU A 422 6.10 -21.07 -39.97
C LEU A 422 5.52 -20.44 -38.72
N SER A 423 4.20 -20.31 -38.69
CA SER A 423 3.45 -19.87 -37.49
C SER A 423 3.18 -21.03 -36.53
N GLY A 424 3.14 -20.70 -35.23
CA GLY A 424 2.79 -21.62 -34.15
C GLY A 424 3.91 -22.59 -33.76
N ALA A 425 5.13 -22.37 -34.25
CA ALA A 425 6.29 -23.12 -33.79
C ALA A 425 6.60 -22.71 -32.34
N GLN A 426 6.85 -23.69 -31.49
CA GLN A 426 7.25 -23.48 -30.11
C GLN A 426 8.75 -23.24 -30.04
N ILE A 427 9.14 -22.10 -29.47
CA ILE A 427 10.52 -21.76 -29.16
C ILE A 427 10.72 -21.95 -27.67
N THR A 428 11.65 -22.82 -27.30
CA THR A 428 12.00 -23.11 -25.90
C THR A 428 13.43 -22.67 -25.63
N LEU A 429 13.61 -21.82 -24.63
CA LEU A 429 14.92 -21.37 -24.18
C LEU A 429 15.34 -22.12 -22.93
N PHE A 430 16.54 -22.69 -22.94
CA PHE A 430 17.16 -23.33 -21.79
C PHE A 430 18.38 -22.54 -21.31
N ALA A 431 18.52 -22.40 -20.00
CA ALA A 431 19.72 -21.88 -19.34
C ALA A 431 20.32 -22.99 -18.47
N ALA A 432 21.56 -23.39 -18.72
CA ALA A 432 22.24 -24.49 -18.01
C ALA A 432 21.36 -25.77 -17.90
N ASP A 433 20.80 -26.22 -19.03
CA ASP A 433 19.90 -27.38 -19.14
C ASP A 433 18.56 -27.28 -18.38
N THR A 434 18.20 -26.09 -17.88
CA THR A 434 16.90 -25.83 -17.23
C THR A 434 16.02 -24.99 -18.13
N LEU A 435 14.73 -25.37 -18.25
CA LEU A 435 13.74 -24.57 -18.98
C LEU A 435 13.71 -23.17 -18.38
N HIS A 436 14.03 -22.18 -19.20
CA HIS A 436 14.03 -20.79 -18.80
C HIS A 436 12.73 -20.10 -19.19
N THR A 437 12.33 -20.19 -20.46
CA THR A 437 11.11 -19.54 -20.98
C THR A 437 10.69 -20.15 -22.31
N THR A 438 9.47 -19.85 -22.74
CA THR A 438 8.93 -20.23 -24.05
C THR A 438 8.42 -19.02 -24.83
N ALA A 439 8.30 -19.16 -26.15
CA ALA A 439 7.59 -18.27 -27.06
C ALA A 439 6.94 -19.06 -28.20
N LEU A 440 6.09 -18.39 -28.96
CA LEU A 440 5.44 -18.95 -30.16
C LEU A 440 5.67 -18.05 -31.36
N SER A 441 5.99 -18.63 -32.50
CA SER A 441 6.09 -17.85 -33.73
C SER A 441 4.71 -17.32 -34.19
N GLY A 442 4.68 -16.05 -34.57
CA GLY A 442 3.50 -15.37 -35.13
C GLY A 442 3.17 -15.79 -36.54
N GLU A 443 2.22 -15.10 -37.18
CA GLU A 443 1.72 -15.44 -38.53
C GLU A 443 2.81 -15.36 -39.60
N ASP A 444 3.78 -14.45 -39.44
CA ASP A 444 4.94 -14.30 -40.32
C ASP A 444 6.18 -15.08 -39.82
N GLY A 445 5.96 -16.06 -38.93
CA GLY A 445 7.02 -16.90 -38.35
C GLY A 445 7.94 -16.16 -37.38
N GLU A 446 7.68 -14.91 -37.07
CA GLU A 446 8.45 -14.07 -36.16
C GLU A 446 8.24 -14.45 -34.70
N PHE A 447 9.28 -14.33 -33.89
CA PHE A 447 9.17 -14.46 -32.43
C PHE A 447 10.03 -13.41 -31.74
N THR A 448 9.63 -13.02 -30.54
CA THR A 448 10.41 -12.11 -29.68
C THR A 448 10.27 -12.50 -28.22
N ILE A 449 11.40 -12.61 -27.53
CA ILE A 449 11.52 -12.91 -26.10
C ILE A 449 12.27 -11.76 -25.44
N LEU A 450 11.60 -11.06 -24.54
CA LEU A 450 12.15 -9.93 -23.79
C LEU A 450 12.71 -10.38 -22.44
N GLY A 451 13.50 -9.54 -21.79
CA GLY A 451 13.85 -9.71 -20.38
C GLY A 451 14.84 -10.83 -20.08
N LEU A 452 15.65 -11.26 -21.06
CA LEU A 452 16.62 -12.34 -20.88
C LEU A 452 17.87 -11.84 -20.17
N ALA A 453 18.27 -12.50 -19.09
CA ALA A 453 19.53 -12.19 -18.41
C ALA A 453 20.72 -12.44 -19.37
N PRO A 454 21.80 -11.65 -19.31
CA PRO A 454 22.98 -11.91 -20.14
C PRO A 454 23.63 -13.25 -19.80
N GLY A 455 23.93 -14.07 -20.81
CA GLY A 455 24.48 -15.41 -20.60
C GLY A 455 24.31 -16.32 -21.80
N ASP A 456 24.78 -17.55 -21.66
CA ASP A 456 24.66 -18.60 -22.67
C ASP A 456 23.33 -19.34 -22.54
N TYR A 457 22.64 -19.49 -23.66
CA TYR A 457 21.37 -20.18 -23.80
C TYR A 457 21.44 -21.26 -24.88
N GLN A 458 20.56 -22.25 -24.74
CA GLN A 458 20.20 -23.17 -25.81
C GLN A 458 18.78 -22.85 -26.27
N VAL A 459 18.58 -22.81 -27.59
CA VAL A 459 17.28 -22.55 -28.21
C VAL A 459 16.82 -23.81 -28.92
N GLN A 460 15.61 -24.26 -28.63
CA GLN A 460 14.98 -25.38 -29.29
C GLN A 460 13.71 -24.89 -30.00
N ALA A 461 13.54 -25.24 -31.27
CA ALA A 461 12.35 -24.92 -32.04
C ALA A 461 11.64 -26.20 -32.47
N GLU A 462 10.34 -26.28 -32.17
CA GLU A 462 9.50 -27.45 -32.44
C GLU A 462 8.20 -27.06 -33.13
N LEU A 463 7.80 -27.84 -34.12
CA LEU A 463 6.49 -27.73 -34.77
C LEU A 463 6.03 -29.13 -35.22
N THR A 464 4.74 -29.41 -35.10
CA THR A 464 4.15 -30.68 -35.55
C THR A 464 4.51 -30.94 -37.02
N ASP A 465 4.87 -32.19 -37.34
CA ASP A 465 5.34 -32.63 -38.66
C ASP A 465 6.73 -32.12 -39.08
N TYR A 466 7.46 -31.42 -38.21
CA TYR A 466 8.87 -31.04 -38.43
C TYR A 466 9.83 -31.73 -37.45
N GLU A 467 11.08 -31.88 -37.86
CA GLU A 467 12.19 -32.25 -36.97
C GLU A 467 12.52 -31.08 -36.04
N THR A 468 12.74 -31.39 -34.76
CA THR A 468 13.19 -30.40 -33.78
C THR A 468 14.55 -29.82 -34.14
N SER A 469 14.66 -28.50 -34.21
CA SER A 469 15.93 -27.80 -34.39
C SER A 469 16.48 -27.32 -33.06
N THR A 470 17.80 -27.41 -32.87
CA THR A 470 18.48 -27.01 -31.64
C THR A 470 19.70 -26.15 -31.98
N LEU A 471 19.74 -24.96 -31.40
CA LEU A 471 20.88 -24.05 -31.45
C LEU A 471 21.53 -23.99 -30.06
N GLU A 472 22.78 -24.42 -29.97
CA GLU A 472 23.57 -24.37 -28.74
C GLU A 472 24.43 -23.11 -28.67
N ASN A 473 24.79 -22.71 -27.45
CA ASN A 473 25.74 -21.63 -27.15
C ASN A 473 25.33 -20.26 -27.73
N LEU A 474 24.03 -19.95 -27.68
CA LEU A 474 23.53 -18.63 -28.01
C LEU A 474 23.84 -17.67 -26.85
N PHE A 475 24.71 -16.70 -27.08
CA PHE A 475 25.03 -15.69 -26.06
C PHE A 475 24.09 -14.50 -26.16
N ILE A 476 23.36 -14.21 -25.08
CA ILE A 476 22.54 -13.00 -24.94
C ILE A 476 23.38 -11.90 -24.28
N GLU A 477 23.44 -10.74 -24.94
CA GLU A 477 24.14 -9.56 -24.44
C GLU A 477 23.18 -8.59 -23.72
N LYS A 478 23.67 -7.95 -22.64
CA LYS A 478 22.95 -6.89 -21.94
C LYS A 478 22.58 -5.74 -22.86
N GLY A 479 21.32 -5.32 -22.85
CA GLY A 479 20.81 -4.15 -23.57
C GLY A 479 20.83 -4.29 -25.09
N LYS A 480 21.00 -5.50 -25.62
CA LYS A 480 21.05 -5.77 -27.06
C LYS A 480 19.98 -6.76 -27.47
N GLU A 481 19.55 -6.59 -28.71
CA GLU A 481 18.77 -7.58 -29.43
C GLU A 481 19.70 -8.56 -30.14
N THR A 482 19.46 -9.85 -29.93
CA THR A 482 20.13 -10.96 -30.59
C THR A 482 19.15 -11.58 -31.56
N THR A 483 19.46 -11.56 -32.86
CA THR A 483 18.58 -12.10 -33.89
C THR A 483 19.01 -13.51 -34.32
N VAL A 484 18.09 -14.47 -34.30
CA VAL A 484 18.33 -15.87 -34.68
C VAL A 484 17.22 -16.37 -35.59
N ASN A 485 17.57 -16.74 -36.82
CA ASN A 485 16.64 -17.40 -37.73
C ASN A 485 16.85 -18.91 -37.68
N ILE A 486 15.77 -19.67 -37.53
CA ILE A 486 15.81 -21.11 -37.36
C ILE A 486 15.00 -21.76 -38.48
N ASP A 487 15.67 -22.63 -39.24
CA ASP A 487 15.02 -23.45 -40.24
C ASP A 487 14.65 -24.82 -39.64
N LEU A 488 13.40 -25.24 -39.84
CA LEU A 488 12.89 -26.56 -39.51
C LEU A 488 12.89 -27.47 -40.75
N THR A 489 13.27 -28.73 -40.54
CA THR A 489 13.25 -29.76 -41.60
C THR A 489 11.95 -30.54 -41.50
N ASN A 490 11.25 -30.72 -42.62
CA ASN A 490 9.99 -31.48 -42.65
C ASN A 490 10.28 -32.98 -42.48
N ASN A 491 9.46 -33.70 -41.70
CA ASN A 491 9.64 -35.13 -41.38
C ASN A 491 9.34 -36.09 -42.55
#